data_AF-B5HG22-F1
#
_entry.id   AF-B5HG22-F1
#
_cell.length_a   1.000
_cell.length_b   1.000
_cell.length_c   1.000
_cell.angle_alpha   90.00
_cell.angle_beta   90.00
_cell.angle_gamma   90.00
#
_symmetry.space_group_name_H-M   'P 1'
#
loop_
_entity.id
_entity.type
_entity.pdbx_description
1 polymer ?
#
loop_
_entity_poly.entity_id
_entity_poly.type
_entity_poly.pdbx_seq_one_letter_code
_entity_poly.pdbx_strand_id
1 'polypeptide(L)'
;MRKQANFQRYLVASPTTLNTPNVIQGAQSRLHAMGEVAMGRHINDPFETYRAVADSGRAAELAATTSPFQIEVRFLGGLTNSQKSVFAEAADRWAHVIVGDLETAIINDFTGRVVIDDLLIDAEGVPIDGVNNVPNILGQAGPTRFRRDDAASGAGLPAKGRMRFDSADLTQMEEGGSLLDVITHEMGHVLGIGTVWDDFAVLKDFPGDDPTFVGPEAMKEFGRLTGEGPAPVPVANVGGAGSAGGHWRESVFDNELMSPNIDGSNNPLSRLTVASLGDLGYTVDLDAAQDYELPNLLEIARSGRLPASVQEHVVLPTVPTRIPAERP
;
A
#
# COMPACT_ATOMS: atom_id res chain seq x y z
N MET A 1 39.96 -63.74 -5.58
CA MET A 1 41.29 -63.62 -4.92
C MET A 1 41.08 -63.14 -3.49
N ARG A 2 41.76 -63.74 -2.49
CA ARG A 2 41.60 -63.48 -1.04
C ARG A 2 42.95 -63.78 -0.35
N LYS A 3 43.13 -63.28 0.89
CA LYS A 3 44.38 -63.25 1.70
C LYS A 3 45.34 -62.15 1.21
N GLN A 4 46.17 -61.48 2.02
CA GLN A 4 46.61 -61.58 3.44
C GLN A 4 47.02 -60.13 3.86
N ALA A 5 47.31 -59.68 5.08
CA ALA A 5 47.11 -60.07 6.47
C ALA A 5 47.98 -59.10 7.33
N ASN A 6 47.62 -58.91 8.61
CA ASN A 6 48.51 -58.65 9.77
C ASN A 6 49.25 -57.28 9.82
N PHE A 7 49.56 -56.65 10.98
CA PHE A 7 49.43 -56.95 12.43
C PHE A 7 49.46 -55.59 13.21
N GLN A 8 49.35 -55.45 14.54
CA GLN A 8 49.36 -56.43 15.66
C GLN A 8 48.27 -56.09 16.73
N ARG A 9 48.61 -55.86 18.02
CA ARG A 9 47.68 -55.51 19.14
C ARG A 9 48.39 -54.82 20.33
N TYR A 10 47.58 -54.30 21.28
CA TYR A 10 47.90 -53.93 22.69
C TYR A 10 48.68 -52.60 22.89
N LEU A 11 48.51 -51.82 23.97
CA LEU A 11 47.85 -52.04 25.28
C LEU A 11 47.27 -50.73 25.88
N VAL A 12 46.44 -50.88 26.92
CA VAL A 12 45.70 -49.88 27.72
C VAL A 12 46.55 -48.74 28.32
N ALA A 13 46.07 -47.48 28.28
CA ALA A 13 46.14 -46.51 29.39
C ALA A 13 45.32 -45.21 29.13
N SER A 14 44.51 -44.82 30.11
CA SER A 14 43.98 -43.46 30.37
C SER A 14 44.09 -43.22 31.89
N PRO A 15 44.15 -41.98 32.42
CA PRO A 15 43.79 -40.71 31.79
C PRO A 15 44.80 -39.55 32.05
N THR A 16 44.28 -38.33 31.88
CA THR A 16 44.65 -37.04 32.50
C THR A 16 45.63 -36.05 31.84
N THR A 17 45.07 -34.84 31.68
CA THR A 17 45.63 -33.48 31.74
C THR A 17 46.29 -32.81 30.53
N LEU A 18 45.72 -31.64 30.21
CA LEU A 18 46.32 -30.43 29.61
C LEU A 18 46.77 -30.50 28.14
N ASN A 19 46.05 -29.82 27.24
CA ASN A 19 46.27 -28.39 26.94
C ASN A 19 45.63 -28.03 25.57
N THR A 20 44.53 -27.26 25.54
CA THR A 20 43.92 -26.76 24.29
C THR A 20 43.96 -25.23 24.26
N PRO A 21 44.63 -24.60 23.26
CA PRO A 21 44.66 -23.14 23.14
C PRO A 21 43.34 -22.57 22.59
N ASN A 22 43.05 -21.32 22.98
CA ASN A 22 41.86 -20.56 22.58
C ASN A 22 41.73 -20.35 21.06
N VAL A 23 40.53 -20.58 20.51
CA VAL A 23 39.92 -19.74 19.46
C VAL A 23 38.41 -19.56 19.72
N ILE A 24 38.10 -18.54 20.52
CA ILE A 24 37.02 -17.55 20.34
C ILE A 24 35.70 -18.03 19.67
N GLN A 25 34.74 -18.42 20.52
CA GLN A 25 33.43 -17.77 20.73
C GLN A 25 32.82 -16.99 19.53
N GLY A 26 31.77 -17.52 18.90
CA GLY A 26 31.08 -16.83 17.79
C GLY A 26 29.83 -17.52 17.25
N ALA A 27 28.82 -17.79 18.09
CA ALA A 27 27.54 -18.38 17.65
C ALA A 27 26.34 -17.99 18.53
N GLN A 28 26.10 -16.68 18.73
CA GLN A 28 24.88 -16.14 19.35
C GLN A 28 24.75 -14.63 19.09
N SER A 29 24.36 -14.24 17.86
CA SER A 29 23.90 -12.89 17.50
C SER A 29 23.55 -12.79 16.02
N ARG A 30 22.25 -12.81 15.69
CA ARG A 30 21.64 -12.23 14.47
C ARG A 30 20.12 -12.21 14.59
N LEU A 31 19.66 -11.56 15.66
CA LEU A 31 18.28 -11.18 15.92
C LEU A 31 18.35 -9.79 16.55
N HIS A 32 18.45 -8.76 15.70
CA HIS A 32 18.21 -7.33 15.94
C HIS A 32 18.96 -6.50 14.89
N ALA A 33 18.21 -5.98 13.92
CA ALA A 33 18.51 -4.76 13.17
C ALA A 33 17.24 -4.29 12.41
N MET A 34 16.09 -4.29 13.10
CA MET A 34 14.98 -3.40 12.74
C MET A 34 15.09 -2.21 13.69
N GLY A 35 15.15 -1.00 13.14
CA GLY A 35 15.30 0.22 13.92
C GLY A 35 14.08 0.47 14.79
N GLU A 36 14.29 1.12 15.94
CA GLU A 36 13.17 1.64 16.74
C GLU A 36 12.40 2.67 15.90
N VAL A 37 11.13 2.36 15.61
CA VAL A 37 10.18 3.33 15.03
C VAL A 37 10.06 4.50 16.01
N ALA A 38 10.42 5.69 15.55
CA ALA A 38 10.43 6.89 16.37
C ALA A 38 8.99 7.41 16.62
N MET A 39 8.31 6.83 17.62
CA MET A 39 6.98 7.25 18.04
C MET A 39 6.99 8.68 18.62
N GLY A 40 6.71 9.67 17.78
CA GLY A 40 6.62 11.08 18.16
C GLY A 40 5.30 11.42 18.86
N ARG A 41 5.29 11.49 20.20
CA ARG A 41 4.15 12.00 20.96
C ARG A 41 3.91 13.49 20.69
N HIS A 42 2.94 13.81 19.83
CA HIS A 42 2.40 15.17 19.76
C HIS A 42 1.53 15.44 20.99
N ILE A 43 1.83 16.54 21.68
CA ILE A 43 1.24 16.93 22.96
C ILE A 43 -0.19 17.46 22.76
N ASN A 44 -1.16 16.53 22.63
CA ASN A 44 -2.57 16.61 23.04
C ASN A 44 -3.45 15.51 22.41
N ASP A 45 -2.95 14.75 21.42
CA ASP A 45 -3.69 13.62 20.84
C ASP A 45 -3.50 12.35 21.73
N PRO A 46 -4.58 11.68 22.19
CA PRO A 46 -4.48 10.46 22.98
C PRO A 46 -4.14 9.20 22.18
N PHE A 47 -4.16 9.27 20.84
CA PHE A 47 -3.94 8.12 19.95
C PHE A 47 -2.45 7.89 19.65
N GLU A 48 -2.13 6.64 19.31
CA GLU A 48 -0.82 6.28 18.78
C GLU A 48 -0.78 6.65 17.30
N THR A 49 0.32 7.27 16.85
CA THR A 49 0.49 7.69 15.45
C THR A 49 1.81 7.17 14.87
N TYR A 50 1.76 6.88 13.57
CA TYR A 50 2.94 6.72 12.71
C TYR A 50 2.97 7.88 11.70
N ARG A 51 4.16 8.31 11.28
CA ARG A 51 4.35 9.35 10.27
C ARG A 51 5.35 8.88 9.23
N ALA A 52 4.85 8.53 8.06
CA ALA A 52 5.68 8.37 6.87
C ALA A 52 6.05 9.76 6.33
N VAL A 53 7.28 9.93 5.85
CA VAL A 53 7.80 11.19 5.29
C VAL A 53 8.62 10.86 4.05
N ALA A 54 8.34 11.55 2.94
CA ALA A 54 9.05 11.38 1.69
C ALA A 54 10.53 11.78 1.77
N ASP A 55 11.35 11.27 0.84
CA ASP A 55 12.77 11.64 0.81
C ASP A 55 12.95 13.14 0.51
N SER A 56 13.60 13.85 1.43
CA SER A 56 13.83 15.30 1.32
C SER A 56 14.70 15.71 0.13
N GLY A 57 15.57 14.83 -0.37
CA GLY A 57 16.35 15.06 -1.58
C GLY A 57 15.47 15.02 -2.83
N ARG A 58 14.62 13.99 -2.95
CA ARG A 58 13.64 13.86 -4.05
C ARG A 58 12.56 14.94 -4.01
N ALA A 59 12.10 15.34 -2.82
CA ALA A 59 11.18 16.47 -2.65
C ALA A 59 11.81 17.80 -3.12
N ALA A 60 13.09 18.03 -2.81
CA ALA A 60 13.82 19.21 -3.29
C ALA A 60 14.11 19.16 -4.80
N GLU A 61 14.40 17.98 -5.36
CA GLU A 61 14.75 17.78 -6.76
C GLU A 61 13.53 17.83 -7.70
N LEU A 62 12.45 17.12 -7.36
CA LEU A 62 11.27 16.96 -8.21
C LEU A 62 10.17 17.99 -7.93
N ALA A 63 9.97 18.35 -6.66
CA ALA A 63 8.88 19.24 -6.22
C ALA A 63 9.36 20.64 -5.79
N ALA A 64 10.67 20.91 -5.82
CA ALA A 64 11.28 22.18 -5.42
C ALA A 64 10.89 22.67 -4.00
N THR A 65 10.58 21.74 -3.09
CA THR A 65 10.14 22.01 -1.73
C THR A 65 11.15 21.52 -0.68
N THR A 66 11.15 22.14 0.49
CA THR A 66 11.85 21.64 1.69
C THR A 66 10.91 20.99 2.71
N SER A 67 9.62 20.89 2.38
CA SER A 67 8.60 20.15 3.11
C SER A 67 8.25 18.92 2.26
N PRO A 68 8.78 17.72 2.59
CA PRO A 68 8.48 16.50 1.85
C PRO A 68 7.09 15.99 2.20
N PHE A 69 6.41 15.36 1.24
CA PHE A 69 5.09 14.77 1.45
C PHE A 69 5.01 13.83 2.67
N GLN A 70 3.91 13.90 3.43
CA GLN A 70 3.71 13.12 4.65
C GLN A 70 2.41 12.30 4.64
N ILE A 71 2.43 11.15 5.32
CA ILE A 71 1.22 10.42 5.71
C ILE A 71 1.27 10.16 7.21
N GLU A 72 0.35 10.76 7.95
CA GLU A 72 0.11 10.46 9.36
C GLU A 72 -0.97 9.40 9.49
N VAL A 73 -0.62 8.23 10.03
CA VAL A 73 -1.57 7.16 10.35
C VAL A 73 -1.86 7.20 11.85
N ARG A 74 -3.13 7.40 12.23
CA ARG A 74 -3.59 7.49 13.61
C ARG A 74 -4.43 6.27 13.98
N PHE A 75 -3.94 5.48 14.93
CA PHE A 75 -4.53 4.19 15.30
C PHE A 75 -5.61 4.38 16.37
N LEU A 76 -6.87 4.13 16.02
CA LEU A 76 -8.02 4.35 16.92
C LEU A 76 -8.33 3.13 17.81
N GLY A 77 -7.88 1.93 17.42
CA GLY A 77 -8.03 0.70 18.20
C GLY A 77 -8.13 -0.56 17.34
N GLY A 78 -8.24 -1.71 18.01
CA GLY A 78 -8.54 -3.01 17.38
C GLY A 78 -7.44 -3.65 16.53
N LEU A 79 -6.27 -3.01 16.39
CA LEU A 79 -5.11 -3.51 15.65
C LEU A 79 -4.02 -4.01 16.61
N THR A 80 -3.37 -5.13 16.27
CA THR A 80 -2.15 -5.58 16.95
C THR A 80 -0.96 -4.67 16.61
N ASN A 81 0.13 -4.74 17.40
CA ASN A 81 1.32 -3.95 17.09
C ASN A 81 1.99 -4.37 15.77
N SER A 82 1.91 -5.64 15.37
CA SER A 82 2.40 -6.10 14.07
C SER A 82 1.55 -5.56 12.92
N GLN A 83 0.22 -5.59 13.04
CA GLN A 83 -0.70 -4.98 12.07
C GLN A 83 -0.46 -3.47 11.90
N LYS A 84 -0.23 -2.74 13.01
CA LYS A 84 0.18 -1.32 12.94
C LYS A 84 1.50 -1.12 12.19
N SER A 85 2.46 -2.04 12.32
CA SER A 85 3.70 -1.99 11.54
C SER A 85 3.46 -2.22 10.05
N VAL A 86 2.49 -3.04 9.65
CA VAL A 86 2.08 -3.19 8.24
C VAL A 86 1.43 -1.91 7.71
N PHE A 87 0.62 -1.20 8.52
CA PHE A 87 0.14 0.14 8.17
C PHE A 87 1.26 1.17 7.99
N ALA A 88 2.31 1.10 8.82
CA ALA A 88 3.49 1.96 8.68
C ALA A 88 4.24 1.67 7.36
N GLU A 89 4.48 0.39 7.04
CA GLU A 89 5.14 -0.03 5.80
C GLU A 89 4.36 0.37 4.54
N ALA A 90 3.02 0.25 4.57
CA ALA A 90 2.14 0.73 3.49
C ALA A 90 2.20 2.27 3.32
N ALA A 91 2.26 3.02 4.43
CA ALA A 91 2.38 4.48 4.39
C ALA A 91 3.76 4.92 3.85
N ASP A 92 4.83 4.24 4.26
CA ASP A 92 6.18 4.47 3.72
C ASP A 92 6.24 4.19 2.21
N ARG A 93 5.58 3.12 1.74
CA ARG A 93 5.52 2.76 0.31
C ARG A 93 4.85 3.85 -0.54
N TRP A 94 3.81 4.51 -0.04
CA TRP A 94 3.19 5.67 -0.71
C TRP A 94 4.02 6.95 -0.59
N ALA A 95 4.60 7.24 0.59
CA ALA A 95 5.50 8.38 0.77
C ALA A 95 6.83 8.23 0.00
N HIS A 96 7.18 7.03 -0.44
CA HIS A 96 8.33 6.82 -1.33
C HIS A 96 8.08 7.34 -2.75
N VAL A 97 6.85 7.28 -3.25
CA VAL A 97 6.48 7.66 -4.62
C VAL A 97 5.77 9.01 -4.74
N ILE A 98 5.24 9.56 -3.65
CA ILE A 98 4.69 10.92 -3.58
C ILE A 98 5.69 11.78 -2.80
N VAL A 99 6.17 12.87 -3.39
CA VAL A 99 7.28 13.65 -2.82
C VAL A 99 6.97 15.13 -2.59
N GLY A 100 5.93 15.68 -3.23
CA GLY A 100 5.60 17.10 -3.17
C GLY A 100 4.62 17.49 -2.06
N ASP A 101 4.90 18.64 -1.45
CA ASP A 101 4.11 19.34 -0.43
C ASP A 101 2.70 19.74 -0.93
N LEU A 102 1.68 19.45 -0.13
CA LEU A 102 0.30 19.90 -0.36
C LEU A 102 -0.11 20.96 0.68
N GLU A 103 -1.03 21.86 0.31
CA GLU A 103 -1.48 22.93 1.21
C GLU A 103 -1.96 22.34 2.56
N THR A 104 -1.39 22.83 3.67
CA THR A 104 -1.77 22.43 5.02
C THR A 104 -3.28 22.58 5.23
N ALA A 105 -3.95 21.50 5.61
CA ALA A 105 -5.39 21.48 5.81
C ALA A 105 -5.73 21.62 7.30
N ILE A 106 -6.80 22.35 7.62
CA ILE A 106 -7.34 22.42 8.99
C ILE A 106 -8.73 21.82 9.02
N ILE A 107 -9.01 20.95 9.99
CA ILE A 107 -10.33 20.38 10.20
C ILE A 107 -10.74 20.45 11.67
N ASN A 108 -12.02 20.27 11.92
CA ASN A 108 -12.53 19.91 13.23
C ASN A 108 -12.99 18.45 13.18
N ASP A 109 -12.45 17.60 14.04
CA ASP A 109 -12.88 16.21 14.24
C ASP A 109 -13.14 15.89 15.73
N PHE A 110 -13.25 14.60 16.06
CA PHE A 110 -13.55 14.15 17.43
C PHE A 110 -12.43 14.42 18.45
N THR A 111 -11.22 14.78 18.00
CA THR A 111 -10.12 15.25 18.84
C THR A 111 -10.08 16.78 19.01
N GLY A 112 -10.91 17.52 18.27
CA GLY A 112 -10.95 18.98 18.25
C GLY A 112 -10.44 19.56 16.93
N ARG A 113 -9.74 20.70 16.99
CA ARG A 113 -9.12 21.34 15.82
C ARG A 113 -7.81 20.63 15.50
N VAL A 114 -7.72 20.04 14.31
CA VAL A 114 -6.55 19.32 13.81
C VAL A 114 -5.93 20.10 12.65
N VAL A 115 -4.60 20.21 12.66
CA VAL A 115 -3.79 20.70 11.54
C VAL A 115 -3.16 19.48 10.88
N ILE A 116 -3.34 19.36 9.57
CA ILE A 116 -2.88 18.21 8.77
C ILE A 116 -1.86 18.72 7.76
N ASP A 117 -0.63 18.26 7.91
CA ASP A 117 0.35 18.22 6.84
C ASP A 117 -0.03 17.06 5.92
N ASP A 118 -0.18 17.34 4.63
CA ASP A 118 -0.45 16.37 3.56
C ASP A 118 -1.66 15.43 3.76
N LEU A 119 -1.56 14.35 4.52
CA LEU A 119 -2.63 13.37 4.69
C LEU A 119 -2.68 12.79 6.10
N LEU A 120 -3.87 12.82 6.72
CA LEU A 120 -4.18 12.09 7.94
C LEU A 120 -5.08 10.88 7.65
N ILE A 121 -4.76 9.72 8.20
CA ILE A 121 -5.55 8.49 8.06
C ILE A 121 -5.94 7.97 9.43
N ASP A 122 -7.25 7.94 9.73
CA ASP A 122 -7.76 7.22 10.91
C ASP A 122 -7.80 5.71 10.59
N ALA A 123 -7.01 4.89 11.28
CA ALA A 123 -6.92 3.44 11.08
C ALA A 123 -7.49 2.64 12.28
N GLU A 124 -8.36 1.66 12.01
CA GLU A 124 -8.97 0.81 13.06
C GLU A 124 -9.26 -0.63 12.61
N GLY A 125 -9.16 -1.57 13.55
CA GLY A 125 -9.72 -2.92 13.44
C GLY A 125 -11.07 -2.99 14.14
N VAL A 126 -12.11 -3.46 13.45
CA VAL A 126 -13.51 -3.44 13.93
C VAL A 126 -14.26 -4.67 13.44
N PRO A 127 -15.31 -5.16 14.13
CA PRO A 127 -16.20 -6.16 13.53
C PRO A 127 -16.99 -5.53 12.37
N ILE A 128 -17.06 -6.20 11.21
CA ILE A 128 -17.83 -5.76 10.03
C ILE A 128 -18.90 -6.80 9.72
N ASP A 129 -18.52 -7.95 9.16
CA ASP A 129 -19.41 -9.08 8.83
C ASP A 129 -18.89 -10.45 9.31
N GLY A 130 -17.60 -10.54 9.62
CA GLY A 130 -16.93 -11.75 10.08
C GLY A 130 -16.52 -12.71 8.96
N VAL A 131 -15.79 -13.77 9.32
CA VAL A 131 -15.17 -14.67 8.34
C VAL A 131 -16.15 -15.50 7.50
N ASN A 132 -15.80 -15.69 6.22
CA ASN A 132 -16.46 -16.56 5.23
C ASN A 132 -17.85 -16.10 4.74
N ASN A 133 -18.10 -14.79 4.69
CA ASN A 133 -19.23 -14.25 3.92
C ASN A 133 -18.93 -14.29 2.41
N VAL A 134 -19.95 -14.08 1.57
CA VAL A 134 -19.78 -14.02 0.09
C VAL A 134 -20.58 -12.84 -0.48
N PRO A 135 -19.92 -11.74 -0.89
CA PRO A 135 -18.48 -11.47 -0.70
C PRO A 135 -18.14 -11.30 0.79
N ASN A 136 -16.89 -11.59 1.16
CA ASN A 136 -16.33 -11.37 2.49
C ASN A 136 -15.80 -9.93 2.59
N ILE A 137 -16.29 -9.12 3.54
CA ILE A 137 -15.92 -7.70 3.62
C ILE A 137 -14.64 -7.53 4.45
N LEU A 138 -13.48 -7.55 3.78
CA LEU A 138 -12.18 -7.37 4.44
C LEU A 138 -12.04 -6.01 5.14
N GLY A 139 -12.76 -4.99 4.68
CA GLY A 139 -12.66 -3.65 5.24
C GLY A 139 -13.56 -2.60 4.59
N GLN A 140 -13.30 -1.35 4.97
CA GLN A 140 -13.84 -0.13 4.38
C GLN A 140 -12.78 0.97 4.39
N ALA A 141 -12.47 1.58 3.24
CA ALA A 141 -11.47 2.64 3.17
C ALA A 141 -11.85 3.77 2.20
N GLY A 142 -11.24 4.94 2.36
CA GLY A 142 -11.39 6.05 1.42
C GLY A 142 -11.32 7.44 2.07
N PRO A 143 -11.42 8.50 1.24
CA PRO A 143 -11.34 9.87 1.70
C PRO A 143 -12.58 10.29 2.50
N THR A 144 -12.37 11.16 3.49
CA THR A 144 -13.40 11.69 4.39
C THR A 144 -13.39 13.21 4.48
N ARG A 145 -12.27 13.88 4.17
CA ARG A 145 -12.14 15.32 4.00
C ARG A 145 -11.21 15.61 2.83
N PHE A 146 -11.50 16.69 2.12
CA PHE A 146 -10.72 17.15 0.97
C PHE A 146 -10.17 18.55 1.22
N ARG A 147 -9.08 18.88 0.56
CA ARG A 147 -8.62 20.25 0.37
C ARG A 147 -9.67 21.05 -0.39
N ARG A 148 -9.59 22.36 -0.27
CA ARG A 148 -10.46 23.29 -0.99
C ARG A 148 -10.07 23.35 -2.46
N ASP A 149 -11.03 23.63 -3.32
CA ASP A 149 -10.81 23.76 -4.77
C ASP A 149 -9.91 24.97 -5.15
N ASP A 150 -9.66 25.88 -4.21
CA ASP A 150 -8.80 27.06 -4.36
C ASP A 150 -7.41 26.91 -3.71
N ALA A 151 -7.05 25.72 -3.20
CA ALA A 151 -5.77 25.45 -2.55
C ALA A 151 -4.56 25.65 -3.49
N ALA A 152 -3.47 26.20 -2.96
CA ALA A 152 -2.25 26.50 -3.73
C ALA A 152 -1.55 25.24 -4.26
N SER A 153 -1.62 24.14 -3.52
CA SER A 153 -1.24 22.79 -3.96
C SER A 153 -2.26 21.76 -3.45
N GLY A 154 -2.54 20.75 -4.27
CA GLY A 154 -3.51 19.69 -3.98
C GLY A 154 -4.97 20.13 -3.90
N ALA A 155 -5.40 21.11 -4.68
CA ALA A 155 -6.81 21.49 -4.77
C ALA A 155 -7.72 20.29 -5.07
N GLY A 156 -8.77 20.10 -4.27
CA GLY A 156 -9.68 18.94 -4.36
C GLY A 156 -9.11 17.59 -3.89
N LEU A 157 -7.80 17.48 -3.60
CA LEU A 157 -7.20 16.23 -3.13
C LEU A 157 -7.63 15.87 -1.69
N PRO A 158 -7.64 14.58 -1.32
CA PRO A 158 -7.87 14.14 0.05
C PRO A 158 -6.90 14.79 1.05
N ALA A 159 -7.45 15.32 2.14
CA ALA A 159 -6.70 15.79 3.32
C ALA A 159 -6.83 14.80 4.49
N LYS A 160 -7.96 14.08 4.57
CA LYS A 160 -8.15 13.05 5.59
C LYS A 160 -8.88 11.83 5.03
N GLY A 161 -8.40 10.63 5.34
CA GLY A 161 -9.08 9.37 5.09
C GLY A 161 -9.46 8.59 6.34
N ARG A 162 -10.11 7.47 6.11
CA ARG A 162 -10.33 6.41 7.11
C ARG A 162 -10.05 5.05 6.48
N MET A 163 -9.51 4.14 7.27
CA MET A 163 -9.31 2.73 6.91
C MET A 163 -9.80 1.87 8.08
N ARG A 164 -10.79 1.03 7.83
CA ARG A 164 -11.41 0.10 8.80
C ARG A 164 -11.23 -1.30 8.26
N PHE A 165 -10.68 -2.23 9.02
CA PHE A 165 -10.55 -3.63 8.59
C PHE A 165 -11.37 -4.56 9.50
N ASP A 166 -11.89 -5.66 8.95
CA ASP A 166 -12.56 -6.64 9.81
C ASP A 166 -11.55 -7.31 10.73
N SER A 167 -11.74 -7.09 12.02
CA SER A 167 -11.06 -7.77 13.12
C SER A 167 -11.06 -9.30 13.03
N ALA A 168 -12.00 -9.89 12.31
CA ALA A 168 -12.11 -11.33 12.11
C ALA A 168 -11.13 -11.86 11.04
N ASP A 169 -10.81 -11.05 10.02
CA ASP A 169 -9.98 -11.45 8.87
C ASP A 169 -8.53 -10.96 8.97
N LEU A 170 -8.27 -9.91 9.77
CA LEU A 170 -6.93 -9.32 9.95
C LEU A 170 -5.83 -10.35 10.24
N THR A 171 -6.05 -11.29 11.16
CA THR A 171 -5.07 -12.34 11.47
C THR A 171 -4.83 -13.28 10.28
N GLN A 172 -5.86 -13.61 9.51
CA GLN A 172 -5.72 -14.48 8.34
C GLN A 172 -4.96 -13.79 7.21
N MET A 173 -5.23 -12.51 6.96
CA MET A 173 -4.46 -11.70 6.00
C MET A 173 -3.00 -11.53 6.42
N GLU A 174 -2.74 -11.38 7.72
CA GLU A 174 -1.39 -11.27 8.29
C GLU A 174 -0.60 -12.58 8.16
N GLU A 175 -1.19 -13.71 8.55
CA GLU A 175 -0.58 -15.04 8.43
C GLU A 175 -0.45 -15.52 6.97
N GLY A 176 -1.39 -15.10 6.10
CA GLY A 176 -1.37 -15.37 4.66
C GLY A 176 -0.44 -14.46 3.85
N GLY A 177 0.06 -13.36 4.44
CA GLY A 177 0.97 -12.42 3.81
C GLY A 177 0.33 -11.41 2.85
N SER A 178 -0.99 -11.39 2.70
CA SER A 178 -1.70 -10.44 1.83
C SER A 178 -1.95 -9.07 2.49
N LEU A 179 -1.88 -9.00 3.84
CA LEU A 179 -2.27 -7.79 4.58
C LEU A 179 -1.54 -6.52 4.12
N LEU A 180 -0.26 -6.61 3.75
CA LEU A 180 0.50 -5.45 3.28
C LEU A 180 -0.03 -4.91 1.95
N ASP A 181 -0.24 -5.78 0.97
CA ASP A 181 -0.71 -5.36 -0.35
C ASP A 181 -2.17 -4.86 -0.27
N VAL A 182 -3.04 -5.47 0.56
CA VAL A 182 -4.40 -4.96 0.81
C VAL A 182 -4.38 -3.59 1.52
N ILE A 183 -3.60 -3.40 2.60
CA ILE A 183 -3.51 -2.08 3.25
C ILE A 183 -2.91 -1.03 2.29
N THR A 184 -1.92 -1.40 1.47
CA THR A 184 -1.34 -0.47 0.48
C THR A 184 -2.39 -0.07 -0.56
N HIS A 185 -3.16 -1.03 -1.09
CA HIS A 185 -4.28 -0.80 -2.01
C HIS A 185 -5.29 0.20 -1.43
N GLU A 186 -5.80 -0.07 -0.23
CA GLU A 186 -6.81 0.77 0.43
C GLU A 186 -6.30 2.19 0.76
N MET A 187 -5.01 2.32 1.04
CA MET A 187 -4.39 3.62 1.22
C MET A 187 -4.29 4.40 -0.11
N GLY A 188 -4.18 3.71 -1.25
CA GLY A 188 -4.32 4.30 -2.59
C GLY A 188 -5.71 4.88 -2.84
N HIS A 189 -6.77 4.19 -2.41
CA HIS A 189 -8.14 4.75 -2.45
C HIS A 189 -8.31 5.97 -1.56
N VAL A 190 -7.68 5.99 -0.38
CA VAL A 190 -7.63 7.17 0.50
C VAL A 190 -6.91 8.36 -0.16
N LEU A 191 -5.87 8.10 -0.95
CA LEU A 191 -5.12 9.10 -1.73
C LEU A 191 -5.87 9.64 -2.96
N GLY A 192 -7.04 9.09 -3.30
CA GLY A 192 -7.87 9.59 -4.41
C GLY A 192 -7.98 8.66 -5.61
N ILE A 193 -7.18 7.58 -5.66
CA ILE A 193 -7.19 6.62 -6.76
C ILE A 193 -8.57 5.94 -6.79
N GLY A 194 -9.28 6.06 -7.91
CA GLY A 194 -10.65 5.55 -8.06
C GLY A 194 -11.75 6.32 -7.31
N THR A 195 -11.38 7.14 -6.31
CA THR A 195 -12.36 7.82 -5.43
C THR A 195 -12.61 9.28 -5.82
N VAL A 196 -11.70 9.94 -6.55
CA VAL A 196 -11.87 11.31 -7.08
C VAL A 196 -11.75 11.43 -8.61
N TRP A 197 -11.56 10.33 -9.33
CA TRP A 197 -11.30 10.35 -10.78
C TRP A 197 -12.40 11.04 -11.63
N ASP A 198 -13.66 11.00 -11.19
CA ASP A 198 -14.78 11.71 -11.85
C ASP A 198 -14.70 13.22 -11.61
N ASP A 199 -14.34 13.65 -10.39
CA ASP A 199 -14.22 15.07 -10.02
C ASP A 199 -13.10 15.78 -10.78
N PHE A 200 -11.98 15.08 -10.96
CA PHE A 200 -10.85 15.54 -11.76
C PHE A 200 -11.10 15.38 -13.27
N ALA A 201 -12.28 14.91 -13.66
CA ALA A 201 -12.70 14.64 -15.04
C ALA A 201 -11.71 13.75 -15.82
N VAL A 202 -10.98 12.86 -15.14
CA VAL A 202 -10.05 11.89 -15.73
C VAL A 202 -10.71 10.52 -15.97
N LEU A 203 -11.83 10.20 -15.31
CA LEU A 203 -12.68 9.07 -15.66
C LEU A 203 -13.56 9.41 -16.88
N LYS A 204 -13.72 8.45 -17.81
CA LYS A 204 -14.59 8.53 -18.98
C LYS A 204 -15.43 7.26 -19.13
N ASP A 205 -16.58 7.43 -19.78
CA ASP A 205 -17.50 6.37 -20.21
C ASP A 205 -18.03 5.42 -19.11
N PHE A 206 -17.81 5.74 -17.83
CA PHE A 206 -18.46 5.11 -16.68
C PHE A 206 -19.89 5.66 -16.48
N PRO A 207 -20.91 4.86 -16.13
CA PRO A 207 -20.90 3.42 -15.87
C PRO A 207 -21.27 2.57 -17.10
N GLY A 208 -20.78 2.94 -18.29
CA GLY A 208 -20.92 2.14 -19.51
C GLY A 208 -19.98 0.93 -19.53
N ASP A 209 -20.01 0.19 -20.64
CA ASP A 209 -19.34 -1.11 -20.77
C ASP A 209 -17.81 -1.02 -20.86
N ASP A 210 -17.24 0.13 -21.25
CA ASP A 210 -15.80 0.30 -21.48
C ASP A 210 -15.26 1.64 -20.90
N PRO A 211 -15.31 1.84 -19.56
CA PRO A 211 -14.78 3.02 -18.91
C PRO A 211 -13.25 3.06 -19.00
N THR A 212 -12.71 4.28 -19.11
CA THR A 212 -11.27 4.53 -19.22
C THR A 212 -10.81 5.71 -18.38
N PHE A 213 -9.53 5.72 -18.02
CA PHE A 213 -8.83 6.85 -17.41
C PHE A 213 -8.01 7.58 -18.48
N VAL A 214 -8.12 8.91 -18.54
CA VAL A 214 -7.56 9.76 -19.61
C VAL A 214 -6.57 10.83 -19.09
N GLY A 215 -5.95 10.59 -17.94
CA GLY A 215 -4.81 11.39 -17.49
C GLY A 215 -3.57 11.18 -18.38
N PRO A 216 -2.90 12.24 -18.86
CA PRO A 216 -1.87 12.15 -19.88
C PRO A 216 -0.62 11.34 -19.48
N GLU A 217 -0.19 11.38 -18.21
CA GLU A 217 0.99 10.65 -17.78
C GLU A 217 0.68 9.16 -17.57
N ALA A 218 -0.48 8.80 -16.99
CA ALA A 218 -0.93 7.42 -16.91
C ALA A 218 -1.15 6.80 -18.29
N MET A 219 -1.76 7.54 -19.23
CA MET A 219 -1.92 7.10 -20.63
C MET A 219 -0.58 6.79 -21.29
N LYS A 220 0.46 7.59 -20.99
CA LYS A 220 1.82 7.42 -21.51
C LYS A 220 2.52 6.20 -20.91
N GLU A 221 2.43 5.98 -19.60
CA GLU A 221 2.98 4.77 -18.97
C GLU A 221 2.23 3.49 -19.41
N PHE A 222 0.90 3.55 -19.64
CA PHE A 222 0.17 2.46 -20.27
C PHE A 222 0.62 2.17 -21.71
N GLY A 223 0.89 3.21 -22.51
CA GLY A 223 1.50 3.05 -23.83
C GLY A 223 2.88 2.36 -23.79
N ARG A 224 3.69 2.64 -22.76
CA ARG A 224 4.97 1.92 -22.55
C ARG A 224 4.75 0.44 -22.25
N LEU A 225 3.75 0.10 -21.44
CA LEU A 225 3.38 -1.26 -21.08
C LEU A 225 2.86 -2.08 -22.29
N THR A 226 2.11 -1.46 -23.20
CA THR A 226 1.64 -2.11 -24.44
C THR A 226 2.67 -2.12 -25.57
N GLY A 227 3.73 -1.30 -25.47
CA GLY A 227 4.70 -1.09 -26.56
C GLY A 227 4.20 -0.14 -27.65
N GLU A 228 3.18 0.67 -27.36
CA GLU A 228 2.51 1.57 -28.29
C GLU A 228 2.70 3.05 -27.90
N GLY A 229 1.90 3.95 -28.47
CA GLY A 229 1.82 5.36 -28.04
C GLY A 229 0.89 5.53 -26.82
N PRO A 230 0.81 6.73 -26.23
CA PRO A 230 -0.10 7.00 -25.12
C PRO A 230 -1.56 6.68 -25.48
N ALA A 231 -2.25 5.90 -24.64
CA ALA A 231 -3.60 5.40 -24.89
C ALA A 231 -4.45 5.44 -23.60
N PRO A 232 -5.79 5.62 -23.69
CA PRO A 232 -6.69 5.58 -22.54
C PRO A 232 -6.53 4.27 -21.74
N VAL A 233 -6.42 4.39 -20.41
CA VAL A 233 -6.14 3.25 -19.53
C VAL A 233 -7.45 2.53 -19.20
N PRO A 234 -7.58 1.20 -19.42
CA PRO A 234 -8.81 0.47 -19.11
C PRO A 234 -9.15 0.46 -17.61
N VAL A 235 -10.32 0.99 -17.26
CA VAL A 235 -10.87 0.98 -15.89
C VAL A 235 -11.77 -0.25 -15.71
N ALA A 236 -11.90 -0.74 -14.47
CA ALA A 236 -12.80 -1.83 -14.12
C ALA A 236 -14.26 -1.50 -14.47
N ASN A 237 -14.91 -2.41 -15.19
CA ASN A 237 -16.29 -2.30 -15.68
C ASN A 237 -17.25 -3.30 -15.04
N VAL A 238 -16.76 -4.14 -14.12
CA VAL A 238 -17.47 -5.21 -13.43
C VAL A 238 -17.15 -5.19 -11.93
N GLY A 239 -17.78 -6.06 -11.14
CA GLY A 239 -17.62 -6.14 -9.67
C GLY A 239 -18.49 -5.15 -8.87
N GLY A 240 -19.25 -4.29 -9.53
CA GLY A 240 -20.22 -3.40 -8.88
C GLY A 240 -19.57 -2.29 -8.06
N ALA A 241 -20.26 -1.79 -7.04
CA ALA A 241 -19.86 -0.58 -6.30
C ALA A 241 -18.56 -0.69 -5.48
N GLY A 242 -18.03 -1.90 -5.29
CA GLY A 242 -16.71 -2.15 -4.67
C GLY A 242 -15.58 -2.37 -5.68
N SER A 243 -15.82 -2.20 -6.98
CA SER A 243 -14.82 -2.43 -8.04
C SER A 243 -14.95 -1.45 -9.21
N ALA A 244 -16.12 -1.43 -9.86
CA ALA A 244 -16.31 -0.78 -11.14
C ALA A 244 -16.14 0.75 -11.02
N GLY A 245 -15.37 1.34 -11.92
CA GLY A 245 -15.03 2.77 -11.93
C GLY A 245 -13.92 3.18 -10.96
N GLY A 246 -13.62 2.37 -9.94
CA GLY A 246 -12.62 2.68 -8.91
C GLY A 246 -11.25 2.03 -9.08
N HIS A 247 -11.11 1.07 -10.00
CA HIS A 247 -9.93 0.21 -10.12
C HIS A 247 -9.42 0.13 -11.55
N TRP A 248 -8.18 -0.31 -11.72
CA TRP A 248 -7.71 -0.76 -13.02
C TRP A 248 -8.45 -2.04 -13.45
N ARG A 249 -8.58 -2.25 -14.76
CA ARG A 249 -9.28 -3.43 -15.27
C ARG A 249 -8.50 -4.71 -15.03
N GLU A 250 -8.99 -5.53 -14.11
CA GLU A 250 -8.50 -6.87 -13.80
C GLU A 250 -8.07 -7.69 -15.03
N SER A 251 -8.93 -7.79 -16.05
CA SER A 251 -8.67 -8.58 -17.26
C SER A 251 -7.58 -8.03 -18.19
N VAL A 252 -6.99 -6.88 -17.85
CA VAL A 252 -5.83 -6.27 -18.51
C VAL A 252 -4.62 -6.29 -17.57
N PHE A 253 -4.82 -6.00 -16.29
CA PHE A 253 -3.73 -5.71 -15.36
C PHE A 253 -3.42 -6.82 -14.33
N ASP A 254 -4.32 -7.79 -14.11
CA ASP A 254 -4.17 -8.93 -13.19
C ASP A 254 -3.61 -8.47 -11.82
N ASN A 255 -2.34 -8.76 -11.51
CA ASN A 255 -1.74 -8.48 -10.22
C ASN A 255 -1.25 -7.02 -9.99
N GLU A 256 -1.54 -6.03 -10.82
CA GLU A 256 -1.17 -4.62 -10.51
C GLU A 256 -1.86 -4.17 -9.20
N LEU A 257 -1.15 -3.40 -8.35
CA LEU A 257 -1.64 -3.05 -7.01
C LEU A 257 -3.06 -2.49 -6.94
N MET A 258 -3.51 -1.68 -7.90
CA MET A 258 -4.85 -1.07 -7.90
C MET A 258 -5.86 -1.81 -8.80
N SER A 259 -5.64 -3.10 -9.07
CA SER A 259 -6.66 -4.02 -9.58
C SER A 259 -7.59 -4.51 -8.45
N PRO A 260 -8.83 -4.93 -8.75
CA PRO A 260 -9.83 -5.29 -7.73
C PRO A 260 -9.58 -6.61 -6.98
N ASN A 261 -8.55 -7.39 -7.32
CA ASN A 261 -8.22 -8.65 -6.64
C ASN A 261 -6.76 -8.67 -6.15
N ILE A 262 -6.57 -8.51 -4.84
CA ILE A 262 -5.27 -8.77 -4.18
C ILE A 262 -5.19 -10.26 -3.83
N ASP A 263 -4.93 -11.10 -4.83
CA ASP A 263 -5.02 -12.57 -4.74
C ASP A 263 -3.67 -13.28 -4.47
N GLY A 264 -2.78 -12.63 -3.70
CA GLY A 264 -1.58 -13.29 -3.21
C GLY A 264 -0.56 -12.36 -2.54
N SER A 265 0.71 -12.66 -2.81
CA SER A 265 1.84 -11.75 -2.56
C SER A 265 2.41 -11.36 -3.92
N ASN A 266 2.99 -10.15 -4.00
CA ASN A 266 3.53 -9.54 -5.22
C ASN A 266 2.47 -8.82 -6.09
N ASN A 267 1.77 -7.86 -5.49
CA ASN A 267 1.01 -6.85 -6.22
C ASN A 267 1.84 -5.55 -6.35
N PRO A 268 2.56 -5.29 -7.46
CA PRO A 268 3.45 -4.13 -7.58
C PRO A 268 2.69 -2.81 -7.75
N LEU A 269 3.18 -1.77 -7.07
CA LEU A 269 2.81 -0.38 -7.26
C LEU A 269 3.51 0.14 -8.52
N SER A 270 2.85 -0.02 -9.66
CA SER A 270 3.46 0.24 -10.96
C SER A 270 3.62 1.74 -11.25
N ARG A 271 4.49 2.05 -12.22
CA ARG A 271 4.61 3.39 -12.81
C ARG A 271 3.29 3.96 -13.33
N LEU A 272 2.38 3.10 -13.80
CA LEU A 272 1.04 3.49 -14.25
C LEU A 272 0.21 4.08 -13.09
N THR A 273 0.18 3.37 -11.96
CA THR A 273 -0.54 3.82 -10.76
C THR A 273 0.06 5.11 -10.20
N VAL A 274 1.39 5.18 -10.10
CA VAL A 274 2.09 6.40 -9.64
C VAL A 274 1.86 7.58 -10.59
N ALA A 275 1.86 7.37 -11.91
CA ALA A 275 1.54 8.41 -12.88
C ALA A 275 0.10 8.93 -12.74
N SER A 276 -0.86 8.07 -12.41
CA SER A 276 -2.25 8.50 -12.22
C SER A 276 -2.43 9.47 -11.04
N LEU A 277 -1.60 9.37 -9.99
CA LEU A 277 -1.53 10.38 -8.92
C LEU A 277 -0.97 11.71 -9.43
N GLY A 278 0.01 11.66 -10.33
CA GLY A 278 0.52 12.85 -11.03
C GLY A 278 -0.57 13.57 -11.83
N ASP A 279 -1.42 12.81 -12.53
CA ASP A 279 -2.57 13.35 -13.27
C ASP A 279 -3.67 13.93 -12.35
N LEU A 280 -3.69 13.57 -11.05
CA LEU A 280 -4.52 14.20 -10.01
C LEU A 280 -3.85 15.42 -9.36
N GLY A 281 -2.60 15.75 -9.70
CA GLY A 281 -1.89 16.92 -9.19
C GLY A 281 -1.00 16.67 -7.96
N TYR A 282 -0.74 15.41 -7.59
CA TYR A 282 0.41 15.09 -6.72
C TYR A 282 1.72 15.32 -7.48
N THR A 283 2.81 15.69 -6.79
CA THR A 283 4.16 15.57 -7.39
C THR A 283 4.75 14.23 -6.99
N VAL A 284 5.07 13.41 -8.00
CA VAL A 284 5.42 12.00 -7.84
C VAL A 284 6.81 11.67 -8.38
N ASP A 285 7.41 10.63 -7.81
CA ASP A 285 8.64 10.01 -8.28
C ASP A 285 8.32 8.70 -9.01
N LEU A 286 8.28 8.74 -10.34
CA LEU A 286 8.03 7.56 -11.16
C LEU A 286 9.18 6.53 -11.11
N ASP A 287 10.39 6.94 -10.71
CA ASP A 287 11.55 6.04 -10.65
C ASP A 287 11.64 5.31 -9.31
N ALA A 288 10.82 5.71 -8.33
CA ALA A 288 10.57 5.01 -7.06
C ALA A 288 9.44 3.96 -7.16
N ALA A 289 8.72 3.91 -8.30
CA ALA A 289 7.70 2.89 -8.56
C ALA A 289 8.33 1.50 -8.78
N GLN A 290 7.54 0.45 -8.58
CA GLN A 290 8.00 -0.93 -8.78
C GLN A 290 7.92 -1.36 -10.24
N ASP A 291 8.83 -2.27 -10.63
CA ASP A 291 8.79 -2.93 -11.93
C ASP A 291 7.48 -3.70 -12.10
N TYR A 292 6.84 -3.51 -13.26
CA TYR A 292 5.62 -4.17 -13.66
C TYR A 292 5.58 -4.31 -15.18
N GLU A 293 5.12 -5.47 -15.65
CA GLU A 293 4.86 -5.76 -17.06
C GLU A 293 3.42 -6.28 -17.18
N LEU A 294 2.76 -6.06 -18.31
CA LEU A 294 1.42 -6.61 -18.52
C LEU A 294 1.46 -8.16 -18.48
N PRO A 295 0.48 -8.80 -17.83
CA PRO A 295 0.41 -10.24 -17.78
C PRO A 295 0.26 -10.86 -19.17
N ASN A 296 0.81 -12.06 -19.36
CA ASN A 296 0.55 -12.85 -20.56
C ASN A 296 -0.88 -13.42 -20.51
N LEU A 297 -1.86 -12.63 -20.97
CA LEU A 297 -3.29 -12.97 -20.92
C LEU A 297 -3.62 -14.32 -21.59
N LEU A 298 -2.87 -14.73 -22.62
CA LEU A 298 -3.04 -16.05 -23.25
C LEU A 298 -2.58 -17.19 -22.33
N GLU A 299 -1.52 -16.98 -21.54
CA GLU A 299 -1.04 -17.95 -20.57
C GLU A 299 -1.96 -18.06 -19.36
N ILE A 300 -2.45 -16.92 -18.84
CA ILE A 300 -3.51 -16.87 -17.83
C ILE A 300 -4.76 -17.63 -18.31
N ALA A 301 -5.29 -17.30 -19.49
CA ALA A 301 -6.46 -18.00 -20.05
C ALA A 301 -6.21 -19.50 -20.28
N ARG A 302 -4.98 -19.92 -20.58
CA ARG A 302 -4.60 -21.34 -20.74
C ARG A 302 -4.40 -22.07 -19.41
N SER A 303 -4.07 -21.36 -18.33
CA SER A 303 -3.96 -21.94 -16.98
C SER A 303 -5.32 -22.32 -16.38
N GLY A 304 -6.40 -21.71 -16.87
CA GLY A 304 -7.74 -21.81 -16.30
C GLY A 304 -8.03 -20.80 -15.19
N ARG A 305 -7.06 -19.96 -14.81
CA ARG A 305 -7.29 -18.74 -14.02
C ARG A 305 -8.09 -17.77 -14.90
N LEU A 306 -9.42 -17.79 -14.73
CA LEU A 306 -10.27 -16.71 -15.24
C LEU A 306 -10.21 -15.57 -14.22
N PRO A 307 -10.26 -14.29 -14.64
CA PRO A 307 -10.57 -13.18 -13.76
C PRO A 307 -11.83 -13.53 -12.97
N ALA A 308 -11.77 -13.44 -11.63
CA ALA A 308 -12.84 -13.95 -10.78
C ALA A 308 -14.17 -13.24 -11.13
N SER A 309 -15.14 -14.00 -11.64
CA SER A 309 -16.45 -13.45 -12.03
C SER A 309 -17.33 -13.07 -10.84
N VAL A 310 -16.89 -13.43 -9.64
CA VAL A 310 -17.43 -13.08 -8.34
C VAL A 310 -16.24 -12.68 -7.47
N GLN A 311 -16.23 -11.45 -6.93
CA GLN A 311 -15.30 -11.10 -5.86
C GLN A 311 -15.61 -11.97 -4.64
N GLU A 312 -14.68 -12.84 -4.25
CA GLU A 312 -14.78 -13.59 -2.99
C GLU A 312 -14.54 -12.67 -1.79
N HIS A 313 -13.66 -11.68 -1.98
CA HIS A 313 -13.26 -10.69 -1.00
C HIS A 313 -13.49 -9.29 -1.58
N VAL A 314 -13.93 -8.35 -0.73
CA VAL A 314 -14.13 -6.95 -1.14
C VAL A 314 -13.78 -6.00 0.01
N VAL A 315 -13.19 -4.86 -0.31
CA VAL A 315 -13.18 -3.70 0.57
C VAL A 315 -14.17 -2.67 0.01
N LEU A 316 -15.01 -2.11 0.88
CA LEU A 316 -16.04 -1.17 0.43
C LEU A 316 -15.55 0.29 0.51
N PRO A 317 -15.84 1.14 -0.49
CA PRO A 317 -15.49 2.54 -0.41
C PRO A 317 -16.22 3.22 0.75
N THR A 318 -15.47 3.97 1.55
CA THR A 318 -16.04 4.90 2.54
C THR A 318 -16.75 6.02 1.78
N VAL A 319 -18.06 6.17 2.00
CA VAL A 319 -18.83 7.25 1.38
C VAL A 319 -18.30 8.60 1.89
N PRO A 320 -17.69 9.43 1.01
CA PRO A 320 -17.06 10.66 1.45
C PRO A 320 -18.10 11.69 1.89
N THR A 321 -17.79 12.43 2.96
CA THR A 321 -18.48 13.69 3.23
C THR A 321 -17.67 14.81 2.59
N ARG A 322 -18.17 15.40 1.49
CA ARG A 322 -17.56 16.58 0.84
C ARG A 322 -17.72 17.85 1.68
N ILE A 323 -17.12 17.83 2.85
CA ILE A 323 -16.90 18.99 3.71
C ILE A 323 -15.44 19.39 3.48
N PRO A 324 -15.17 20.50 2.77
CA PRO A 324 -13.81 20.98 2.56
C PRO A 324 -13.13 21.31 3.89
N ALA A 325 -11.82 21.09 3.95
CA ALA A 325 -11.00 21.60 5.04
C ALA A 325 -10.94 23.14 5.04
N GLU A 326 -10.66 23.71 6.21
CA GLU A 326 -10.27 25.10 6.40
C GLU A 326 -8.76 25.27 6.14
N ARG A 327 -8.29 26.52 6.16
CA ARG A 327 -6.87 26.89 6.08
C ARG A 327 -6.32 27.34 7.45
N PRO A 328 -4.99 27.35 7.62
CA PRO A 328 -4.28 28.04 8.70
C PRO A 328 -4.76 29.49 8.96
#